data_AF-A0AAW6EAV7-F1
#
_entry.id   AF-A0AAW6EAV7-F1
#
_cell.length_a   1.000
_cell.length_b   1.000
_cell.length_c   1.000
_cell.angle_alpha   90.00
_cell.angle_beta   90.00
_cell.angle_gamma   90.00
#
_symmetry.space_group_name_H-M   'P 1'
#
loop_
_entity.id
_entity.type
_entity.pdbx_description
1 polymer ?
#
loop_
_entity_poly.entity_id
_entity_poly.type
_entity_poly.pdbx_seq_one_letter_code
_entity_poly.pdbx_strand_id
1 'polypeptide(L)'
;MNLSSGRSPHPLRPDGTNLLPFPVNALPPIIGDMAQTIATTTSTDVVMAGTSILSALSYCFSGVYRMSAKRDHTEPLVLDTLTIAEPSFKKSPVMSLIKRPYIQFAHDWNENSKQDIFTSQAERKLEALEKKKDVTAEEIAKLQTDLSNIPQSNFRRIAVDDVTPESLIRLLEENKTLLMISDEAGMLGNFSGRYSNNVPNIDLLLKCWNGETFISDRATRASIVLKKPYMSVCLACQPYVFDSMINNTAFRGSGLIARFLYCFPKSNIGTRKYDTQAVPRNSHRKLQKSDIQAVAG
;
A
#
# COMPACT_ATOMS: atom_id res chain seq x y z
N MET A 1 -34.65 3.08 10.02
CA MET A 1 -34.38 1.91 9.16
C MET A 1 -33.67 0.87 10.00
N ASN A 2 -34.25 -0.33 10.11
CA ASN A 2 -33.80 -1.42 10.98
C ASN A 2 -32.39 -1.94 10.60
N LEU A 3 -31.42 -1.72 11.49
CA LEU A 3 -30.13 -2.40 11.49
C LEU A 3 -30.25 -3.70 12.30
N SER A 4 -30.91 -4.71 11.75
CA SER A 4 -30.96 -6.04 12.40
C SER A 4 -31.30 -7.15 11.40
N SER A 5 -30.29 -7.63 10.69
CA SER A 5 -30.22 -9.03 10.27
C SER A 5 -28.77 -9.33 9.95
N GLY A 6 -28.05 -9.98 10.87
CA GLY A 6 -26.73 -10.53 10.58
C GLY A 6 -26.89 -11.52 9.43
N ARG A 7 -26.49 -11.13 8.22
CA ARG A 7 -26.47 -12.05 7.09
C ARG A 7 -25.49 -13.17 7.44
N SER A 8 -25.96 -14.41 7.38
CA SER A 8 -25.10 -15.59 7.42
C SER A 8 -24.01 -15.45 6.34
N PRO A 9 -22.74 -15.75 6.63
CA PRO A 9 -21.67 -15.67 5.63
C PRO A 9 -22.05 -16.47 4.38
N HIS A 10 -22.02 -15.82 3.22
CA HIS A 10 -22.24 -16.53 1.97
C HIS A 10 -20.98 -17.32 1.61
N PRO A 11 -21.05 -18.65 1.42
CA PRO A 11 -19.89 -19.43 1.02
C PRO A 11 -19.35 -18.93 -0.34
N LEU A 12 -18.02 -18.96 -0.48
CA LEU A 12 -17.33 -18.65 -1.74
C LEU A 12 -17.88 -19.61 -2.83
N ARG A 13 -18.52 -19.05 -3.86
CA ARG A 13 -19.22 -19.84 -4.88
C ARG A 13 -18.23 -20.40 -5.91
N PRO A 14 -18.30 -21.70 -6.26
CA PRO A 14 -17.25 -22.37 -7.05
C PRO A 14 -17.21 -22.00 -8.55
N ASP A 15 -18.27 -21.43 -9.11
CA ASP A 15 -18.50 -21.43 -10.56
C ASP A 15 -18.48 -20.05 -11.23
N GLY A 16 -18.31 -18.95 -10.49
CA GLY A 16 -18.16 -17.60 -11.05
C GLY A 16 -19.38 -17.05 -11.83
N THR A 17 -20.46 -17.83 -11.96
CA THR A 17 -21.63 -17.51 -12.79
C THR A 17 -22.56 -16.47 -12.17
N ASN A 18 -22.43 -16.18 -10.87
CA ASN A 18 -23.30 -15.29 -10.11
C ASN A 18 -22.53 -14.25 -9.26
N LEU A 19 -21.42 -13.71 -9.79
CA LEU A 19 -20.74 -12.57 -9.16
C LEU A 19 -21.66 -11.34 -9.23
N LEU A 20 -21.96 -10.76 -8.07
CA LEU A 20 -22.71 -9.52 -7.99
C LEU A 20 -21.94 -8.41 -8.73
N PRO A 21 -22.63 -7.52 -9.46
CA PRO A 21 -21.99 -6.36 -10.05
C PRO A 21 -21.28 -5.55 -8.97
N PHE A 22 -20.09 -5.03 -9.29
CA PHE A 22 -19.40 -4.13 -8.39
C PHE A 22 -20.28 -2.90 -8.11
N PRO A 23 -20.53 -2.54 -6.84
CA PRO A 23 -21.51 -1.51 -6.48
C PRO A 23 -20.90 -0.11 -6.65
N VAL A 24 -20.68 0.34 -7.89
CA VAL A 24 -20.11 1.67 -8.19
C VAL A 24 -20.88 2.78 -7.49
N ASN A 25 -22.21 2.66 -7.41
CA ASN A 25 -23.09 3.64 -6.76
C ASN A 25 -22.96 3.69 -5.23
N ALA A 26 -22.26 2.72 -4.61
CA ALA A 26 -21.94 2.75 -3.18
C ALA A 26 -20.65 3.52 -2.89
N LEU A 27 -19.86 3.85 -3.91
CA LEU A 27 -18.68 4.71 -3.76
C LEU A 27 -19.11 6.18 -3.64
N PRO A 28 -18.34 7.01 -2.90
CA PRO A 28 -18.53 8.46 -2.97
C PRO A 28 -18.51 8.95 -4.42
N PRO A 29 -19.33 9.95 -4.80
CA PRO A 29 -19.50 10.33 -6.21
C PRO A 29 -18.19 10.58 -6.97
N ILE A 30 -17.23 11.26 -6.35
CA ILE A 30 -15.91 11.54 -6.94
C ILE A 30 -15.14 10.24 -7.25
N ILE A 31 -15.23 9.26 -6.35
CA ILE A 31 -14.54 7.98 -6.45
C ILE A 31 -15.24 7.06 -7.46
N GLY A 32 -16.58 7.06 -7.45
CA GLY A 32 -17.39 6.35 -8.45
C GLY A 32 -17.13 6.86 -9.87
N ASP A 33 -17.12 8.18 -10.07
CA ASP A 33 -16.79 8.82 -11.34
C ASP A 33 -15.38 8.46 -11.81
N MET A 34 -14.40 8.47 -10.90
CA MET A 34 -13.02 8.12 -11.22
C MET A 34 -12.91 6.65 -11.66
N ALA A 35 -13.52 5.72 -10.91
CA ALA A 35 -13.55 4.31 -11.26
C ALA A 35 -14.16 4.08 -12.65
N GLN A 36 -15.33 4.69 -12.91
CA GLN A 36 -16.04 4.58 -14.18
C GLN A 36 -15.24 5.19 -15.34
N THR A 37 -14.58 6.33 -15.11
CA THR A 37 -13.74 7.01 -16.11
C THR A 37 -12.53 6.14 -16.47
N ILE A 38 -11.80 5.62 -15.49
CA ILE A 38 -10.64 4.75 -15.72
C ILE A 38 -11.07 3.49 -16.48
N ALA A 39 -12.17 2.86 -16.06
CA ALA A 39 -12.71 1.68 -16.71
C ALA A 39 -13.08 1.95 -18.17
N THR A 40 -13.74 3.09 -18.43
CA THR A 40 -14.15 3.50 -19.78
C THR A 40 -12.93 3.75 -20.67
N THR A 41 -11.96 4.56 -20.24
CA THR A 41 -10.77 4.88 -21.04
C THR A 41 -9.87 3.67 -21.28
N THR A 42 -9.79 2.74 -20.31
CA THR A 42 -9.00 1.51 -20.49
C THR A 42 -9.81 0.41 -21.18
N SER A 43 -11.11 0.58 -21.42
CA SER A 43 -12.00 -0.47 -21.91
C SER A 43 -12.00 -1.73 -21.02
N THR A 44 -11.96 -1.55 -19.70
CA THR A 44 -11.92 -2.63 -18.69
C THR A 44 -13.21 -2.68 -17.86
N ASP A 45 -13.38 -3.75 -17.10
CA ASP A 45 -14.45 -3.85 -16.10
C ASP A 45 -14.20 -2.87 -14.95
N VAL A 46 -15.23 -2.12 -14.55
CA VAL A 46 -15.17 -1.11 -13.48
C VAL A 46 -14.75 -1.69 -12.14
N VAL A 47 -14.98 -2.99 -11.89
CA VAL A 47 -14.51 -3.66 -10.67
C VAL A 47 -12.99 -3.59 -10.51
N MET A 48 -12.22 -3.61 -11.61
CA MET A 48 -10.76 -3.54 -11.57
C MET A 48 -10.30 -2.18 -11.06
N ALA A 49 -10.87 -1.10 -11.63
CA ALA A 49 -10.55 0.26 -11.21
C ALA A 49 -11.09 0.55 -9.80
N GLY A 50 -12.35 0.22 -9.53
CA GLY A 50 -13.00 0.46 -8.24
C GLY A 50 -12.28 -0.23 -7.08
N THR A 51 -11.95 -1.52 -7.22
CA THR A 51 -11.24 -2.27 -6.17
C THR A 51 -9.85 -1.71 -5.94
N SER A 52 -9.11 -1.40 -7.00
CA SER A 52 -7.75 -0.85 -6.90
C SER A 52 -7.73 0.57 -6.30
N ILE A 53 -8.76 1.37 -6.54
CA ILE A 53 -8.89 2.69 -5.89
C ILE A 53 -9.15 2.54 -4.39
N LEU A 54 -9.88 1.51 -3.93
CA LEU A 54 -10.15 1.32 -2.50
C LEU A 54 -8.87 1.10 -1.68
N SER A 55 -7.94 0.26 -2.15
CA SER A 55 -6.64 0.05 -1.49
C SER A 55 -5.74 1.29 -1.57
N ALA A 56 -5.77 2.00 -2.70
CA ALA A 56 -5.04 3.25 -2.86
C ALA A 56 -5.57 4.36 -1.92
N LEU A 57 -6.89 4.47 -1.74
CA LEU A 57 -7.52 5.38 -0.77
C LEU A 57 -7.27 4.95 0.66
N SER A 58 -7.29 3.64 0.93
CA SER A 58 -6.96 3.09 2.23
C SER A 58 -5.60 3.58 2.73
N TYR A 59 -4.59 3.67 1.85
CA TYR A 59 -3.32 4.29 2.21
C TYR A 59 -3.50 5.75 2.70
N CYS A 60 -4.32 6.55 2.03
CA CYS A 60 -4.64 7.94 2.40
C CYS A 60 -5.45 8.10 3.71
N PHE A 61 -5.80 7.02 4.40
CA PHE A 61 -6.43 7.13 5.74
C PHE A 61 -5.77 6.24 6.79
N SER A 62 -4.91 5.31 6.36
CA SER A 62 -4.14 4.44 7.23
C SER A 62 -3.19 5.28 8.09
N GLY A 63 -3.17 5.03 9.39
CA GLY A 63 -2.37 5.79 10.35
C GLY A 63 -3.03 7.06 10.89
N VAL A 64 -4.06 7.59 10.22
CA VAL A 64 -4.79 8.80 10.67
C VAL A 64 -6.12 8.43 11.31
N TYR A 65 -6.86 7.49 10.71
CA TYR A 65 -8.18 7.10 11.17
C TYR A 65 -8.25 5.61 11.51
N ARG A 66 -9.14 5.29 12.45
CA ARG A 66 -9.55 3.93 12.80
C ARG A 66 -11.07 3.85 12.82
N MET A 67 -11.62 2.75 12.31
CA MET A 67 -13.04 2.47 12.37
C MET A 67 -13.36 1.78 13.70
N SER A 68 -14.34 2.30 14.45
CA SER A 68 -14.89 1.62 15.64
C SER A 68 -16.14 0.86 15.24
N ALA A 69 -16.06 -0.47 15.20
CA ALA A 69 -17.23 -1.32 14.96
C ALA A 69 -18.02 -1.54 16.26
N LYS A 70 -17.33 -1.55 17.40
CA LYS A 70 -17.88 -1.60 18.76
C LYS A 70 -17.01 -0.74 19.69
N ARG A 71 -17.51 -0.41 20.89
CA ARG A 71 -16.81 0.48 21.85
C ARG A 71 -15.38 0.04 22.18
N ASP A 72 -15.14 -1.26 22.17
CA ASP A 72 -13.89 -1.93 22.55
C ASP A 72 -13.12 -2.48 21.34
N HIS A 73 -13.66 -2.36 20.12
CA HIS A 73 -13.06 -2.94 18.93
C HIS A 73 -12.90 -1.87 17.84
N THR A 74 -11.64 -1.57 17.53
CA THR A 74 -11.26 -0.67 16.45
C THR A 74 -10.33 -1.34 15.46
N GLU A 75 -10.57 -1.10 14.18
CA GLU A 75 -9.79 -1.61 13.06
C GLU A 75 -9.16 -0.42 12.31
N PRO A 76 -7.91 -0.53 11.82
CA PRO A 76 -7.37 0.48 10.94
C PRO A 76 -8.09 0.43 9.58
N LEU A 77 -7.96 1.52 8.81
CA LEU A 77 -8.53 1.58 7.46
C LEU A 77 -7.55 1.01 6.42
N VAL A 78 -6.97 -0.16 6.68
CA VAL A 78 -6.05 -0.86 5.76
C VAL A 78 -6.82 -1.86 4.90
N LEU A 79 -6.63 -1.79 3.59
CA LEU A 79 -7.23 -2.69 2.62
C LEU A 79 -6.16 -3.27 1.69
N ASP A 80 -6.15 -4.60 1.64
CA ASP A 80 -5.35 -5.37 0.70
C ASP A 80 -6.25 -5.90 -0.40
N THR A 81 -5.85 -5.68 -1.65
CA THR A 81 -6.63 -6.01 -2.83
C THR A 81 -5.77 -6.76 -3.83
N LEU A 82 -6.34 -7.80 -4.42
CA LEU A 82 -5.70 -8.58 -5.47
C LEU A 82 -6.65 -8.75 -6.65
N THR A 83 -6.25 -8.21 -7.81
CA THR A 83 -6.95 -8.41 -9.07
C THR A 83 -6.38 -9.62 -9.81
N ILE A 84 -7.20 -10.64 -10.04
CA ILE A 84 -6.83 -11.82 -10.84
C ILE A 84 -7.36 -11.63 -12.26
N ALA A 85 -6.47 -11.47 -13.23
CA ALA A 85 -6.88 -11.30 -14.63
C ALA A 85 -5.89 -11.91 -15.60
N GLU A 86 -6.37 -12.41 -16.73
CA GLU A 86 -5.52 -12.99 -17.78
C GLU A 86 -4.57 -11.95 -18.41
N PRO A 87 -3.53 -12.39 -19.16
CA PRO A 87 -2.82 -11.52 -20.08
C PRO A 87 -3.78 -10.70 -20.96
N SER A 88 -3.34 -9.52 -21.39
CA SER A 88 -4.12 -8.61 -22.24
C SER A 88 -5.38 -7.99 -21.62
N PHE A 89 -5.73 -8.25 -20.35
CA PHE A 89 -6.86 -7.58 -19.64
C PHE A 89 -6.61 -6.11 -19.29
N LYS A 90 -5.48 -5.53 -19.72
CA LYS A 90 -5.10 -4.13 -19.45
C LYS A 90 -5.01 -3.79 -17.95
N LYS A 91 -4.50 -4.74 -17.15
CA LYS A 91 -4.10 -4.53 -15.74
C LYS A 91 -3.14 -3.34 -15.60
N SER A 92 -2.06 -3.32 -16.39
CA SER A 92 -1.00 -2.30 -16.29
C SER A 92 -1.50 -0.88 -16.57
N PRO A 93 -2.30 -0.61 -17.64
CA PRO A 93 -2.91 0.71 -17.83
C PRO A 93 -3.78 1.17 -16.65
N VAL A 94 -4.62 0.30 -16.09
CA VAL A 94 -5.47 0.64 -14.94
C VAL A 94 -4.62 0.96 -13.71
N MET A 95 -3.67 0.09 -13.36
CA MET A 95 -2.78 0.30 -12.23
C MET A 95 -1.92 1.54 -12.39
N SER A 96 -1.44 1.85 -13.60
CA SER A 96 -0.67 3.07 -13.90
C SER A 96 -1.48 4.34 -13.64
N LEU A 97 -2.73 4.39 -14.08
CA LEU A 97 -3.62 5.55 -13.86
C LEU A 97 -3.91 5.80 -12.38
N ILE A 98 -4.03 4.72 -11.59
CA ILE A 98 -4.27 4.79 -10.14
C ILE A 98 -3.00 5.13 -9.38
N LYS A 99 -1.84 4.58 -9.79
CA LYS A 99 -0.52 4.83 -9.18
C LYS A 99 -0.04 6.27 -9.40
N ARG A 100 -0.38 6.87 -10.55
CA ARG A 100 0.16 8.17 -11.00
C ARG A 100 0.03 9.33 -9.99
N PRO A 101 -1.13 9.59 -9.34
CA PRO A 101 -1.26 10.68 -8.38
C PRO A 101 -0.28 10.57 -7.20
N TYR A 102 -0.06 9.36 -6.68
CA TYR A 102 0.86 9.09 -5.58
C TYR A 102 2.32 9.32 -5.96
N ILE A 103 2.71 8.85 -7.16
CA ILE A 103 4.08 9.06 -7.67
C ILE A 103 4.33 10.55 -7.93
N GLN A 104 3.38 11.24 -8.58
CA GLN A 104 3.51 12.67 -8.85
C GLN A 104 3.60 13.48 -7.56
N PHE A 105 2.76 13.16 -6.57
CA PHE A 105 2.79 13.84 -5.28
C PHE A 105 4.13 13.66 -4.56
N ALA A 106 4.64 12.42 -4.49
CA ALA A 106 5.92 12.15 -3.86
C ALA A 106 7.07 12.88 -4.59
N HIS A 107 7.04 12.87 -5.92
CA HIS A 107 8.01 13.61 -6.75
C HIS A 107 7.97 15.12 -6.46
N ASP A 108 6.78 15.73 -6.56
CA ASP A 108 6.61 17.17 -6.34
C ASP A 108 7.02 17.59 -4.92
N TRP A 109 6.66 16.78 -3.92
CA TRP A 109 7.06 17.02 -2.53
C TRP A 109 8.59 17.00 -2.39
N ASN A 110 9.22 15.97 -2.96
CA ASN A 110 10.67 15.76 -2.86
C ASN A 110 11.47 16.83 -3.60
N GLU A 111 11.02 17.25 -4.78
CA GLU A 111 11.69 18.34 -5.51
C GLU A 111 11.54 19.68 -4.79
N ASN A 112 10.35 19.98 -4.25
CA ASN A 112 10.14 21.22 -3.49
C ASN A 112 10.87 21.25 -2.14
N SER A 113 11.10 20.08 -1.53
CA SER A 113 11.76 19.96 -0.20
C SER A 113 13.24 19.60 -0.32
N LYS A 114 13.78 19.52 -1.55
CA LYS A 114 15.10 18.95 -1.83
C LYS A 114 16.23 19.68 -1.11
N GLN A 115 16.17 21.00 -1.10
CA GLN A 115 17.15 21.83 -0.42
C GLN A 115 17.12 21.57 1.09
N ASP A 116 15.95 21.59 1.71
CA ASP A 116 15.78 21.35 3.14
C ASP A 116 16.22 19.94 3.56
N ILE A 117 15.91 18.93 2.73
CA ILE A 117 16.37 17.55 2.89
C ILE A 117 17.90 17.50 2.91
N PHE A 118 18.57 18.10 1.91
CA PHE A 118 20.03 18.07 1.84
C PHE A 118 20.69 18.87 2.96
N THR A 119 20.14 20.02 3.33
CA THR A 119 20.63 20.82 4.47
C THR A 119 20.54 20.01 5.76
N SER A 120 19.38 19.44 6.07
CA SER A 120 19.18 18.60 7.27
C SER A 120 20.12 17.39 7.30
N GLN A 121 20.34 16.73 6.15
CA GLN A 121 21.27 15.61 6.05
C GLN A 121 22.74 16.04 6.23
N ALA A 122 23.11 17.21 5.73
CA ALA A 122 24.46 17.75 5.87
C ALA A 122 24.73 18.18 7.32
N GLU A 123 23.80 18.88 7.96
CA GLU A 123 23.88 19.29 9.37
C GLU A 123 24.05 18.08 10.29
N ARG A 124 23.23 17.04 10.14
CA ARG A 124 23.37 15.79 10.90
C ARG A 124 24.73 15.12 10.69
N LYS A 125 25.26 15.12 9.46
CA LYS A 125 26.59 14.55 9.18
C LYS A 125 27.70 15.38 9.81
N LEU A 126 27.58 16.71 9.77
CA LEU A 126 28.54 17.62 10.38
C LEU A 126 28.58 17.44 11.89
N GLU A 127 27.43 17.44 12.56
CA GLU A 127 27.34 17.19 14.01
C GLU A 127 27.94 15.83 14.40
N ALA A 128 27.66 14.79 13.60
CA ALA A 128 28.22 13.46 13.83
C ALA A 128 29.74 13.37 13.59
N LEU A 129 30.33 14.26 12.79
CA LEU A 129 31.77 14.33 12.52
C LEU A 129 32.51 15.22 13.52
N GLU A 130 31.95 16.38 13.86
CA GLU A 130 32.55 17.34 14.79
C GLU A 130 32.68 16.75 16.19
N LYS A 131 31.66 16.04 16.66
CA LYS A 131 31.68 15.44 18.00
C LYS A 131 32.25 14.02 18.03
N LYS A 132 32.94 13.56 16.98
CA LYS A 132 33.69 12.27 16.98
C LYS A 132 35.14 12.41 17.46
N LYS A 133 35.61 13.63 17.75
CA LYS A 133 36.91 13.88 18.36
C LYS A 133 36.75 13.88 19.89
N ASP A 134 37.29 12.85 20.55
CA ASP A 134 37.26 12.62 22.02
C ASP A 134 35.94 12.94 22.73
N VAL A 135 34.99 11.99 22.68
CA VAL A 135 33.68 12.12 23.35
C VAL A 135 33.47 11.03 24.40
N THR A 136 32.95 11.45 25.54
CA THR A 136 32.52 10.60 26.65
C THR A 136 31.18 9.93 26.37
N ALA A 137 30.84 8.87 27.12
CA ALA A 137 29.56 8.15 26.97
C ALA A 137 28.33 9.04 27.20
N GLU A 138 28.41 10.02 28.11
CA GLU A 138 27.33 10.98 28.38
C GLU A 138 27.13 11.96 27.21
N GLU A 139 28.21 12.40 26.58
CA GLU A 139 28.14 13.25 25.38
C GLU A 139 27.59 12.50 24.18
N ILE A 140 27.91 11.20 24.03
CA ILE A 140 27.32 10.32 23.02
C ILE A 140 25.80 10.17 23.24
N ALA A 141 25.35 9.99 24.48
CA ALA A 141 23.92 9.89 24.79
C ALA A 141 23.17 11.21 24.52
N LYS A 142 23.75 12.36 24.89
CA LYS A 142 23.21 13.68 24.52
C LYS A 142 23.16 13.86 23.02
N LEU A 143 24.22 13.52 22.30
CA LEU A 143 24.29 13.55 20.83
C LEU A 143 23.18 12.72 20.17
N GLN A 144 22.95 11.50 20.63
CA GLN A 144 21.88 10.64 20.09
C GLN A 144 20.51 11.27 20.34
N THR A 145 20.31 11.88 21.51
CA THR A 145 19.08 12.59 21.86
C THR A 145 18.87 13.82 20.99
N ASP A 146 19.90 14.67 20.84
CA ASP A 146 19.87 15.88 20.03
C ASP A 146 19.60 15.54 18.55
N LEU A 147 20.34 14.57 17.99
CA LEU A 147 20.14 14.08 16.62
C LEU A 147 18.72 13.51 16.43
N SER A 148 18.16 12.85 17.44
CA SER A 148 16.78 12.32 17.39
C SER A 148 15.72 13.41 17.44
N ASN A 149 16.02 14.55 18.05
CA ASN A 149 15.12 15.71 18.12
C ASN A 149 15.13 16.53 16.82
N ILE A 150 16.20 16.46 16.03
CA ILE A 150 16.22 17.03 14.67
C ILE A 150 15.31 16.16 13.80
N PRO A 151 14.20 16.72 13.25
CA PRO A 151 13.32 15.99 12.35
C PRO A 151 14.15 15.47 11.17
N GLN A 152 14.16 14.15 10.97
CA GLN A 152 14.85 13.58 9.84
C GLN A 152 14.10 13.94 8.56
N SER A 153 14.62 14.92 7.81
CA SER A 153 14.09 15.25 6.49
C SER A 153 14.67 14.26 5.48
N ASN A 154 13.92 13.19 5.22
CA ASN A 154 14.23 12.22 4.18
C ASN A 154 13.38 12.47 2.94
N PHE A 155 13.85 11.94 1.80
CA PHE A 155 13.01 11.81 0.62
C PHE A 155 11.80 10.95 0.95
N ARG A 156 10.62 11.51 0.72
CA ARG A 156 9.35 10.84 0.99
C ARG A 156 9.12 9.71 -0.01
N ARG A 157 8.76 8.54 0.52
CA ARG A 157 8.34 7.37 -0.24
C ARG A 157 6.89 7.05 0.09
N ILE A 158 6.07 6.98 -0.96
CA ILE A 158 4.65 6.63 -0.85
C ILE A 158 4.40 5.23 -1.38
N ALA A 159 4.78 5.00 -2.64
CA ALA A 159 4.52 3.73 -3.32
C ALA A 159 5.75 2.82 -3.31
N VAL A 160 5.53 1.53 -3.08
CA VAL A 160 6.52 0.46 -3.26
C VAL A 160 6.01 -0.56 -4.27
N ASP A 161 6.95 -1.21 -4.95
CA ASP A 161 6.69 -2.21 -5.98
C ASP A 161 7.45 -3.48 -5.55
N ASP A 162 8.61 -3.77 -6.14
CA ASP A 162 9.49 -4.85 -5.68
C ASP A 162 10.34 -4.44 -4.47
N VAL A 163 9.98 -4.90 -3.28
CA VAL A 163 10.68 -4.60 -2.01
C VAL A 163 10.99 -5.89 -1.25
N THR A 164 12.17 -5.96 -0.64
CA THR A 164 12.53 -7.06 0.26
C THR A 164 12.01 -6.78 1.68
N PRO A 165 11.79 -7.82 2.52
CA PRO A 165 11.37 -7.62 3.91
C PRO A 165 12.28 -6.65 4.69
N GLU A 166 13.60 -6.74 4.51
CA GLU A 166 14.58 -5.91 5.21
C GLU A 166 14.54 -4.45 4.76
N SER A 167 14.29 -4.22 3.47
CA SER A 167 14.14 -2.86 2.92
C SER A 167 12.82 -2.24 3.36
N LEU A 168 11.76 -3.05 3.44
CA LEU A 168 10.44 -2.62 3.88
C LEU A 168 10.46 -2.10 5.32
N ILE A 169 11.23 -2.73 6.22
CA ILE A 169 11.40 -2.26 7.61
C ILE A 169 11.88 -0.81 7.64
N ARG A 170 12.93 -0.48 6.87
CA ARG A 170 13.50 0.87 6.82
C ARG A 170 12.54 1.88 6.21
N LEU A 171 11.88 1.50 5.11
CA LEU A 171 10.92 2.37 4.46
C LEU A 171 9.73 2.70 5.39
N LEU A 172 9.25 1.74 6.18
CA LEU A 172 8.20 1.96 7.17
C LEU A 172 8.70 2.76 8.38
N GLU A 173 9.95 2.59 8.79
CA GLU A 173 10.55 3.41 9.84
C GLU A 173 10.55 4.88 9.44
N GLU A 174 10.94 5.18 8.20
CA GLU A 174 11.04 6.54 7.67
C GLU A 174 9.69 7.15 7.31
N ASN A 175 8.77 6.38 6.70
CA ASN A 175 7.54 6.91 6.12
C ASN A 175 6.28 6.60 6.92
N LYS A 176 6.36 5.70 7.92
CA LYS A 176 5.26 5.20 8.79
C LYS A 176 4.17 4.41 8.07
N THR A 177 3.77 4.86 6.90
CA THR A 177 2.73 4.26 6.05
C THR A 177 3.25 4.10 4.62
N LEU A 178 2.85 3.03 3.95
CA LEU A 178 3.23 2.77 2.54
C LEU A 178 2.04 2.21 1.74
N LEU A 179 2.09 2.40 0.42
CA LEU A 179 1.20 1.75 -0.54
C LEU A 179 2.02 0.80 -1.41
N MET A 180 1.81 -0.51 -1.25
CA MET A 180 2.34 -1.47 -2.21
C MET A 180 1.39 -1.52 -3.40
N ILE A 181 1.82 -1.04 -4.56
CA ILE A 181 0.95 -1.00 -5.75
C ILE A 181 1.69 -1.50 -6.99
N SER A 182 1.16 -2.56 -7.61
CA SER A 182 1.75 -3.17 -8.80
C SER A 182 0.74 -3.93 -9.64
N ASP A 183 1.00 -4.02 -10.94
CA ASP A 183 0.28 -4.89 -11.85
C ASP A 183 0.79 -6.34 -11.84
N GLU A 184 1.79 -6.64 -10.99
CA GLU A 184 2.33 -7.97 -10.74
C GLU A 184 2.38 -8.30 -9.23
N ALA A 185 1.90 -9.48 -8.85
CA ALA A 185 1.99 -9.97 -7.46
C ALA A 185 3.22 -10.86 -7.20
N GLY A 186 4.06 -11.08 -8.21
CA GLY A 186 5.22 -11.98 -8.11
C GLY A 186 6.23 -11.58 -7.02
N MET A 187 6.28 -10.30 -6.67
CA MET A 187 7.08 -9.73 -5.57
C MET A 187 6.69 -10.24 -4.18
N LEU A 188 5.46 -10.72 -3.98
CA LEU A 188 5.08 -11.37 -2.72
C LEU A 188 5.97 -12.59 -2.45
N GLY A 189 6.52 -13.20 -3.50
CA GLY A 189 7.52 -14.27 -3.40
C GLY A 189 8.74 -13.91 -2.55
N ASN A 190 9.10 -12.62 -2.45
CA ASN A 190 10.18 -12.13 -1.60
C ASN A 190 9.89 -12.42 -0.12
N PHE A 191 8.61 -12.41 0.27
CA PHE A 191 8.15 -12.65 1.64
C PHE A 191 7.89 -14.13 1.92
N SER A 192 7.60 -14.96 0.91
CA SER A 192 7.53 -16.43 1.09
C SER A 192 8.89 -17.11 1.14
N GLY A 193 9.99 -16.35 1.08
CA GLY A 193 11.34 -16.85 1.25
C GLY A 193 12.06 -17.26 -0.04
N ARG A 194 11.63 -16.75 -1.20
CA ARG A 194 12.31 -16.96 -2.50
C ARG A 194 13.81 -16.64 -2.43
N TYR A 195 14.20 -15.68 -1.59
CA TYR A 195 15.60 -15.22 -1.43
C TYR A 195 16.24 -15.62 -0.08
N SER A 196 15.55 -16.42 0.74
CA SER A 196 15.99 -16.78 2.10
C SER A 196 15.89 -18.28 2.36
N ASN A 197 16.33 -19.09 1.40
CA ASN A 197 16.32 -20.56 1.49
C ASN A 197 14.93 -21.13 1.86
N ASN A 198 13.85 -20.55 1.31
CA ASN A 198 12.47 -20.90 1.61
C ASN A 198 12.03 -20.67 3.06
N VAL A 199 12.75 -19.85 3.84
CA VAL A 199 12.28 -19.38 5.14
C VAL A 199 11.40 -18.14 4.94
N PRO A 200 10.07 -18.22 5.17
CA PRO A 200 9.18 -17.09 4.97
C PRO A 200 9.43 -15.98 6.00
N ASN A 201 9.29 -14.73 5.56
CA ASN A 201 9.36 -13.54 6.40
C ASN A 201 8.17 -12.62 6.07
N ILE A 202 7.00 -13.03 6.56
CA ILE A 202 5.70 -12.41 6.28
C ILE A 202 5.16 -11.58 7.44
N ASP A 203 5.75 -11.71 8.63
CA ASP A 203 5.22 -11.12 9.87
C ASP A 203 5.03 -9.62 9.78
N LEU A 204 5.94 -8.92 9.10
CA LEU A 204 5.80 -7.48 8.89
C LEU A 204 4.56 -7.12 8.07
N LEU A 205 4.25 -7.88 7.02
CA LEU A 205 3.03 -7.68 6.21
C LEU A 205 1.78 -7.87 7.08
N LEU A 206 1.77 -8.92 7.91
CA LEU A 206 0.64 -9.24 8.78
C LEU A 206 0.41 -8.14 9.83
N LYS A 207 1.49 -7.58 10.40
CA LYS A 207 1.41 -6.48 11.37
C LYS A 207 1.07 -5.14 10.74
N CYS A 208 1.43 -4.92 9.47
CA CYS A 208 1.03 -3.71 8.75
C CYS A 208 -0.49 -3.64 8.53
N TRP A 209 -1.15 -4.80 8.46
CA TRP A 209 -2.59 -4.88 8.26
C TRP A 209 -3.40 -4.38 9.47
N ASN A 210 -2.98 -4.68 10.70
CA ASN A 210 -3.66 -4.24 11.94
C ASN A 210 -2.99 -3.03 12.61
N GLY A 211 -1.75 -2.71 12.25
CA GLY A 211 -0.94 -1.67 12.87
C GLY A 211 -0.28 -2.09 14.16
N GLU A 212 0.00 -3.38 14.33
CA GLU A 212 0.70 -3.90 15.51
C GLU A 212 2.18 -3.50 15.53
N THR A 213 2.69 -3.29 16.74
CA THR A 213 4.11 -3.00 16.93
C THR A 213 4.98 -4.12 16.36
N PHE A 214 5.91 -3.75 15.47
CA PHE A 214 6.94 -4.63 14.95
C PHE A 214 8.30 -4.23 15.54
N ILE A 215 9.03 -5.21 16.07
CA ILE A 215 10.35 -5.04 16.65
C ILE A 215 11.30 -5.95 15.89
N SER A 216 12.41 -5.40 15.41
CA SER A 216 13.47 -6.16 14.77
C SER A 216 14.78 -5.95 15.50
N ASP A 217 15.19 -6.98 16.23
CA ASP A 217 16.50 -7.06 16.86
C ASP A 217 17.43 -7.92 16.01
N ARG A 218 18.55 -7.35 15.57
CA ARG A 218 19.57 -8.07 14.81
C ARG A 218 20.90 -7.88 15.49
N ALA A 219 21.66 -8.95 15.71
CA ALA A 219 22.95 -8.89 16.40
C ALA A 219 23.95 -7.89 15.79
N THR A 220 23.82 -7.60 14.49
CA THR A 220 24.73 -6.73 13.72
C THR A 220 24.23 -5.31 13.52
N ARG A 221 23.02 -4.95 14.00
CA ARG A 221 22.40 -3.65 13.75
C ARG A 221 21.62 -3.15 14.97
N ALA A 222 21.40 -1.84 15.04
CA ALA A 222 20.53 -1.26 16.05
C ALA A 222 19.10 -1.83 15.93
N SER A 223 18.43 -1.99 17.08
CA SER A 223 17.04 -2.41 17.15
C SER A 223 16.14 -1.40 16.43
N ILE A 224 15.24 -1.89 15.58
CA ILE A 224 14.22 -1.06 14.91
C ILE A 224 12.86 -1.38 15.50
N VAL A 225 12.17 -0.35 16.00
CA VAL A 225 10.82 -0.45 16.59
C VAL A 225 9.83 0.36 15.76
N LEU A 226 8.99 -0.35 15.00
CA LEU A 226 7.86 0.23 14.28
C LEU A 226 6.62 0.18 15.17
N LYS A 227 6.22 1.30 15.78
CA LYS A 227 5.10 1.34 16.75
C LYS A 227 3.73 1.04 16.13
N LYS A 228 3.46 1.61 14.96
CA LYS A 228 2.19 1.49 14.23
C LYS A 228 2.47 1.49 12.71
N PRO A 229 3.14 0.46 12.17
CA PRO A 229 3.38 0.38 10.75
C PRO A 229 2.05 0.12 10.04
N TYR A 230 1.76 0.84 8.96
CA TYR A 230 0.60 0.54 8.11
C TYR A 230 1.03 0.39 6.67
N MET A 231 0.43 -0.58 5.97
CA MET A 231 0.64 -0.73 4.54
C MET A 231 -0.61 -1.27 3.88
N SER A 232 -1.11 -0.55 2.88
CA SER A 232 -2.18 -1.03 2.01
C SER A 232 -1.57 -1.70 0.77
N VAL A 233 -2.19 -2.79 0.31
CA VAL A 233 -1.71 -3.56 -0.83
C VAL A 233 -2.69 -3.50 -2.00
N CYS A 234 -2.20 -3.15 -3.18
CA CYS A 234 -2.93 -3.06 -4.44
C CYS A 234 -2.19 -3.81 -5.53
N LEU A 235 -2.46 -5.10 -5.66
CA LEU A 235 -1.75 -5.96 -6.61
C LEU A 235 -2.67 -6.47 -7.71
N ALA A 236 -2.08 -6.79 -8.86
CA ALA A 236 -2.72 -7.63 -9.85
C ALA A 236 -1.83 -8.81 -10.20
N CYS A 237 -2.43 -9.91 -10.63
CA CYS A 237 -1.71 -11.09 -11.04
C CYS A 237 -2.45 -11.87 -12.13
N GLN A 238 -1.72 -12.81 -12.73
CA GLN A 238 -2.27 -13.81 -13.63
C GLN A 238 -2.82 -14.99 -12.83
N PRO A 239 -3.79 -15.77 -13.36
CA PRO A 239 -4.38 -16.90 -12.64
C PRO A 239 -3.36 -17.90 -12.08
N TYR A 240 -2.34 -18.29 -12.85
CA TYR A 240 -1.32 -19.23 -12.35
C TYR A 240 -0.52 -18.67 -11.15
N VAL A 241 -0.30 -17.35 -11.08
CA VAL A 241 0.37 -16.71 -9.93
C VAL A 241 -0.54 -16.78 -8.72
N PHE A 242 -1.84 -16.53 -8.91
CA PHE A 242 -2.84 -16.69 -7.87
C PHE A 242 -2.90 -18.14 -7.36
N ASP A 243 -2.92 -19.12 -8.26
CA ASP A 243 -2.90 -20.54 -7.92
C ASP A 243 -1.63 -20.92 -7.13
N SER A 244 -0.47 -20.41 -7.53
CA SER A 244 0.77 -20.61 -6.77
C SER A 244 0.69 -19.99 -5.38
N MET A 245 0.10 -18.79 -5.26
CA MET A 245 -0.03 -18.06 -4.01
C MET A 245 -1.00 -18.74 -3.03
N ILE A 246 -2.16 -19.21 -3.50
CA ILE A 246 -3.18 -19.85 -2.64
C ILE A 246 -2.76 -21.25 -2.17
N ASN A 247 -1.92 -21.93 -2.97
CA ASN A 247 -1.36 -23.24 -2.64
C ASN A 247 -0.07 -23.14 -1.81
N ASN A 248 0.47 -21.93 -1.60
CA ASN A 248 1.61 -21.72 -0.73
C ASN A 248 1.21 -21.88 0.74
N THR A 249 1.78 -22.88 1.41
CA THR A 249 1.44 -23.22 2.81
C THR A 249 1.78 -22.11 3.79
N ALA A 250 2.84 -21.33 3.56
CA ALA A 250 3.21 -20.21 4.43
C ALA A 250 2.19 -19.06 4.33
N PHE A 251 1.73 -18.72 3.13
CA PHE A 251 0.70 -17.69 2.94
C PHE A 251 -0.67 -18.13 3.46
N ARG A 252 -1.01 -19.41 3.23
CA ARG A 252 -2.28 -19.97 3.71
C ARG A 252 -2.30 -20.09 5.24
N GLY A 253 -1.25 -20.63 5.83
CA GLY A 253 -1.16 -20.90 7.28
C GLY A 253 -1.06 -19.63 8.13
N SER A 254 -0.51 -18.55 7.59
CA SER A 254 -0.40 -17.24 8.27
C SER A 254 -1.65 -16.37 8.20
N GLY A 255 -2.62 -16.76 7.36
CA GLY A 255 -3.81 -15.96 7.09
C GLY A 255 -3.55 -14.74 6.20
N LEU A 256 -2.39 -14.60 5.55
CA LEU A 256 -2.14 -13.50 4.61
C LEU A 256 -3.20 -13.47 3.50
N ILE A 257 -3.48 -14.64 2.91
CA ILE A 257 -4.50 -14.83 1.87
C ILE A 257 -5.88 -14.34 2.32
N ALA A 258 -6.25 -14.59 3.58
CA ALA A 258 -7.56 -14.22 4.10
C ALA A 258 -7.78 -12.70 4.25
N ARG A 259 -6.71 -11.89 4.16
CA ARG A 259 -6.77 -10.42 4.28
C ARG A 259 -7.04 -9.72 2.95
N PHE A 260 -6.90 -10.42 1.82
CA PHE A 260 -7.10 -9.84 0.50
C PHE A 260 -8.58 -9.79 0.10
N LEU A 261 -8.97 -8.65 -0.46
CA LEU A 261 -10.17 -8.50 -1.27
C LEU A 261 -9.86 -8.92 -2.71
N TYR A 262 -10.45 -10.02 -3.15
CA TYR A 262 -10.24 -10.56 -4.49
C TYR A 262 -11.16 -9.93 -5.52
N CYS A 263 -10.58 -9.53 -6.65
CA CYS A 263 -11.29 -8.99 -7.79
C CYS A 263 -11.08 -9.88 -9.02
N PHE A 264 -12.18 -10.38 -9.58
CA PHE A 264 -12.22 -11.17 -10.81
C PHE A 264 -12.98 -10.37 -11.90
N PRO A 265 -12.30 -9.48 -12.63
CA PRO A 265 -12.92 -8.65 -13.65
C PRO A 265 -13.40 -9.47 -14.85
N LYS A 266 -14.53 -9.10 -15.44
CA LYS A 266 -15.02 -9.72 -16.67
C LYS A 266 -14.11 -9.35 -17.85
N SER A 267 -13.88 -10.30 -18.73
CA SER A 267 -13.15 -10.04 -19.98
C SER A 267 -13.98 -9.19 -20.93
N ASN A 268 -13.40 -8.09 -21.39
CA ASN A 268 -13.92 -7.34 -22.53
C ASN A 268 -13.18 -7.69 -23.83
N ILE A 269 -12.29 -8.71 -23.84
CA ILE A 269 -11.55 -9.11 -25.04
C ILE A 269 -12.55 -9.60 -26.10
N GLY A 270 -12.45 -9.07 -27.32
CA GLY A 270 -13.40 -9.35 -28.42
C GLY A 270 -14.55 -8.36 -28.54
N THR A 271 -14.87 -7.59 -27.50
CA THR A 271 -15.93 -6.55 -27.50
C THR A 271 -15.40 -5.15 -27.21
N ARG A 272 -14.06 -4.98 -27.27
CA ARG A 272 -13.39 -3.71 -26.96
C ARG A 272 -13.74 -2.63 -27.98
N LYS A 273 -14.13 -1.46 -27.48
CA LYS A 273 -14.09 -0.22 -28.25
C LYS A 273 -12.66 0.32 -28.21
N TYR A 274 -12.03 0.49 -29.37
CA TYR A 274 -10.67 1.06 -29.48
C TYR A 274 -10.71 2.60 -29.42
N ASP A 275 -11.78 3.19 -29.93
CA ASP A 275 -12.07 4.62 -29.81
C ASP A 275 -12.84 4.88 -28.51
N THR A 276 -12.10 5.12 -27.43
CA THR A 276 -12.66 5.51 -26.12
C THR A 276 -12.19 6.90 -25.77
N GLN A 277 -13.08 7.70 -25.15
CA GLN A 277 -12.71 9.02 -24.67
C GLN A 277 -11.53 8.92 -23.68
N ALA A 278 -10.52 9.76 -23.90
CA ALA A 278 -9.40 9.91 -22.98
C ALA A 278 -9.89 10.36 -21.59
N VAL A 279 -9.18 9.98 -20.53
CA VAL A 279 -9.47 10.46 -19.18
C VAL A 279 -9.43 12.00 -19.20
N PRO A 280 -10.51 12.70 -18.81
CA PRO A 280 -10.52 14.15 -18.76
C PRO A 280 -9.39 14.65 -17.85
N ARG A 281 -8.65 15.69 -18.28
CA ARG A 281 -7.52 16.25 -17.49
C ARG A 281 -7.89 16.62 -16.05
N ASN A 282 -9.16 16.96 -15.81
CA ASN A 282 -9.68 17.35 -14.49
C ASN A 282 -9.95 16.16 -13.55
N SER A 283 -10.09 14.93 -14.06
CA SER A 283 -10.37 13.75 -13.24
C SER A 283 -9.15 13.30 -12.42
N HIS A 284 -7.93 13.58 -12.91
CA HIS A 284 -6.68 13.31 -12.19
C HIS A 284 -6.43 14.25 -11.01
N ARG A 285 -7.05 15.43 -10.99
CA ARG A 285 -6.88 16.45 -9.94
C ARG A 285 -7.78 16.24 -8.71
N LYS A 286 -8.72 15.29 -8.76
CA LYS A 286 -9.78 15.15 -7.74
C LYS A 286 -9.43 14.26 -6.54
N LEU A 287 -8.38 13.43 -6.61
CA LEU A 287 -7.67 13.00 -5.40
C LEU A 287 -6.95 14.26 -4.91
N GLN A 288 -7.60 15.01 -4.01
CA GLN A 288 -7.08 16.31 -3.62
C GLN A 288 -5.70 16.15 -3.00
N LYS A 289 -4.79 17.10 -3.28
CA LYS A 289 -3.50 17.17 -2.57
C LYS A 289 -3.69 17.08 -1.05
N SER A 290 -4.80 17.61 -0.53
CA SER A 290 -5.14 17.57 0.90
C SER A 290 -5.29 16.14 1.45
N ASP A 291 -5.90 15.22 0.70
CA ASP A 291 -6.15 13.85 1.18
C ASP A 291 -4.86 13.04 1.25
N ILE A 292 -3.95 13.25 0.29
CA ILE A 292 -2.62 12.65 0.31
C ILE A 292 -1.71 13.36 1.34
N GLN A 293 -1.85 14.68 1.50
CA GLN A 293 -1.11 15.48 2.50
C GLN A 293 -1.45 15.08 3.94
N ALA A 294 -2.71 14.75 4.24
CA ALA A 294 -3.14 14.40 5.59
C ALA A 294 -2.47 13.13 6.17
N VAL A 295 -2.02 12.21 5.31
CA VAL A 295 -1.26 11.01 5.73
C VAL A 295 0.24 11.19 5.58
N ALA A 296 0.64 12.03 4.63
CA ALA A 296 2.05 12.22 4.33
C ALA A 296 2.72 13.20 5.30
N GLY A 297 2.00 14.16 5.88
CA GLY A 297 2.49 15.12 6.87
C GLY A 297 2.74 14.50 8.24
#